data_AF-A0A537J2Y6-F1
#
_entry.id   AF-A0A537J2Y6-F1
#
_cell.length_a   1.000
_cell.length_b   1.000
_cell.length_c   1.000
_cell.angle_alpha   90.00
_cell.angle_beta   90.00
_cell.angle_gamma   90.00
#
_symmetry.space_group_name_H-M   'P 1'
#
loop_
_entity.id
_entity.type
_entity.pdbx_description
1 polymer ?
#
loop_
_entity_poly.entity_id
_entity_poly.type
_entity_poly.pdbx_seq_one_letter_code
_entity_poly.pdbx_strand_id
1 'polypeptide(L)'
;MKLVPNDGLLLKHLSDGFDNIKKLILSLPVEKLLDRYASNKWTIKEVLVHIIDDERIYAYRALCFARNEKTPLPGFEQDDYVAFS
;
A
#
# COMPACT_ATOMS: atom_id res chain seq x y z
N MET A 1 13.78 -9.54 9.29
CA MET A 1 13.32 -8.52 10.27
C MET A 1 11.86 -8.80 10.58
N LYS A 2 11.47 -8.96 11.86
CA LYS A 2 10.06 -9.16 12.25
C LYS A 2 9.47 -7.76 12.51
N LEU A 3 8.82 -7.20 11.49
CA LEU A 3 8.34 -5.80 11.51
C LEU A 3 7.08 -5.59 12.35
N VAL A 4 6.31 -6.66 12.57
CA VAL A 4 5.09 -6.63 13.38
C VAL A 4 5.22 -7.64 14.53
N PRO A 5 4.94 -7.25 15.79
CA PRO A 5 4.92 -8.16 16.93
C PRO A 5 3.91 -9.30 16.74
N ASN A 6 4.21 -10.47 17.30
CA ASN A 6 3.27 -11.61 17.32
C ASN A 6 2.50 -11.63 18.65
N ASP A 7 1.79 -10.56 18.95
CA ASP A 7 1.07 -10.31 20.21
C ASP A 7 -0.46 -10.39 20.09
N GLY A 8 -0.96 -10.75 18.90
CA GLY A 8 -2.40 -10.82 18.61
C GLY A 8 -3.06 -9.46 18.33
N LEU A 9 -2.31 -8.35 18.35
CA LEU A 9 -2.84 -7.00 18.19
C LEU A 9 -2.73 -6.48 16.74
N LEU A 10 -2.89 -7.37 15.74
CA LEU A 10 -2.67 -7.05 14.33
C LEU A 10 -3.44 -5.81 13.86
N LEU A 11 -4.72 -5.68 14.21
CA LEU A 11 -5.54 -4.53 13.82
C LEU A 11 -5.04 -3.22 14.42
N LYS A 12 -4.50 -3.26 15.64
CA LYS A 12 -3.88 -2.08 16.27
C LYS A 12 -2.62 -1.69 15.50
N HIS A 13 -1.76 -2.66 15.18
CA HIS A 13 -0.52 -2.40 14.43
C HIS A 13 -0.79 -1.84 13.03
N LEU A 14 -1.86 -2.30 12.36
CA LEU A 14 -2.30 -1.72 11.08
C LEU A 14 -2.76 -0.26 11.24
N SER A 15 -3.56 0.04 12.27
CA SER A 15 -4.01 1.41 12.57
C SER A 15 -2.85 2.34 12.91
N ASP A 16 -1.93 1.89 13.76
CA ASP A 16 -0.74 2.66 14.13
C ASP A 16 0.17 2.90 12.90
N GLY A 17 0.31 1.89 12.03
CA GLY A 17 1.03 1.99 10.77
C GLY A 17 0.46 3.04 9.84
N PHE A 18 -0.87 3.06 9.66
CA PHE A 18 -1.57 4.08 8.88
C PHE A 18 -1.29 5.48 9.41
N ASP A 19 -1.43 5.70 10.72
CA ASP A 19 -1.19 7.01 11.33
C ASP A 19 0.27 7.46 11.18
N ASN A 20 1.23 6.52 11.28
CA ASN A 20 2.65 6.81 11.11
C ASN A 20 2.99 7.18 9.66
N ILE A 21 2.49 6.44 8.67
CA ILE A 21 2.71 6.75 7.24
C ILE A 21 2.05 8.08 6.90
N LYS A 22 0.82 8.32 7.35
CA LYS A 22 0.11 9.58 7.12
C LYS A 22 0.89 10.77 7.67
N LYS A 23 1.39 10.67 8.92
CA LYS A 23 2.24 11.72 9.52
C LYS A 23 3.52 11.95 8.73
N LEU A 24 4.19 10.88 8.29
CA LEU A 24 5.40 10.97 7.49
C LEU A 24 5.13 11.70 6.17
N ILE A 25 4.17 11.24 5.37
CA ILE A 25 3.87 11.82 4.05
C ILE A 25 3.47 13.29 4.17
N LEU A 26 2.60 13.63 5.12
CA LEU A 26 2.14 15.02 5.32
C LEU A 26 3.24 15.96 5.83
N SER A 27 4.32 15.42 6.41
CA SER A 27 5.47 16.21 6.85
C SER A 27 6.44 16.57 5.73
N LEU A 28 6.35 15.91 4.57
CA LEU A 28 7.27 16.10 3.45
C LEU A 28 6.84 17.30 2.59
N PRO A 29 7.80 18.14 2.12
CA PRO A 29 7.53 19.13 1.09
C PRO A 29 7.02 18.47 -0.21
N VAL A 30 6.22 19.20 -0.99
CA VAL A 30 5.62 18.68 -2.22
C VAL A 30 6.68 18.24 -3.22
N GLU A 31 7.78 18.98 -3.30
CA GLU A 31 8.92 18.67 -4.19
C GLU A 31 9.56 17.34 -3.80
N LYS A 32 9.67 17.08 -2.49
CA LYS A 32 10.21 15.83 -1.96
C LYS A 32 9.35 14.62 -2.33
N LEU A 33 8.03 14.80 -2.44
CA LEU A 33 7.13 13.72 -2.86
C LEU A 33 7.38 13.26 -4.31
N LEU A 34 8.00 14.12 -5.14
CA LEU A 34 8.34 13.83 -6.54
C LEU A 34 9.77 13.27 -6.70
N ASP A 35 10.54 13.16 -5.61
CA ASP A 35 11.89 12.60 -5.66
C ASP A 35 11.86 11.10 -5.92
N ARG A 36 12.79 10.65 -6.77
CA ARG A 36 13.14 9.24 -7.00
C ARG A 36 14.65 9.07 -6.88
N TYR A 37 15.09 7.98 -6.27
CA TYR A 37 16.53 7.77 -6.02
C TYR A 37 17.31 7.29 -7.25
N ALA A 38 16.62 6.87 -8.31
CA ALA A 38 17.19 6.53 -9.61
C ALA A 38 16.14 6.73 -10.71
N SER A 39 16.60 6.87 -11.96
CA SER A 39 15.76 7.22 -13.12
C SER A 39 14.63 6.22 -13.40
N ASN A 40 14.82 4.94 -13.08
CA ASN A 40 13.86 3.87 -13.32
C ASN A 40 13.10 3.44 -12.06
N LYS A 41 13.04 4.31 -11.05
CA LYS A 41 12.40 4.02 -9.75
C LYS A 41 11.26 4.96 -9.51
N TRP A 42 10.28 4.48 -8.75
CA TRP A 42 9.11 5.28 -8.42
C TRP A 42 9.47 6.46 -7.51
N THR A 43 8.72 7.54 -7.67
CA THR A 43 8.70 8.64 -6.70
C THR A 43 8.05 8.19 -5.40
N ILE A 44 8.24 8.97 -4.33
CA ILE A 44 7.52 8.74 -3.08
C ILE A 44 6.00 8.78 -3.30
N LYS A 45 5.52 9.68 -4.18
CA LYS A 45 4.09 9.78 -4.52
C LYS A 45 3.58 8.55 -5.27
N GLU A 46 4.32 8.06 -6.27
CA GLU A 46 3.98 6.83 -7.01
C GLU A 46 3.96 5.61 -6.07
N VAL A 47 4.92 5.49 -5.13
CA VAL A 47 4.91 4.44 -4.09
C VAL A 47 3.67 4.53 -3.20
N LEU A 48 3.27 5.75 -2.81
CA LEU A 48 2.08 5.95 -1.98
C LEU A 48 0.80 5.50 -2.71
N VAL A 49 0.64 5.84 -3.99
CA VAL A 49 -0.50 5.39 -4.80
C VAL A 49 -0.50 3.87 -4.93
N HIS A 50 0.65 3.25 -5.19
CA HIS A 50 0.77 1.79 -5.24
C HIS A 50 0.31 1.11 -3.94
N ILE A 51 0.69 1.65 -2.77
CA ILE A 51 0.22 1.12 -1.48
C ILE A 51 -1.31 1.24 -1.35
N ILE A 52 -1.89 2.36 -1.78
CA ILE A 52 -3.35 2.57 -1.75
C ILE A 52 -4.06 1.55 -2.66
N ASP A 53 -3.54 1.30 -3.86
CA ASP A 53 -4.11 0.33 -4.79
C ASP A 53 -4.05 -1.09 -4.19
N ASP A 54 -2.92 -1.48 -3.62
CA ASP A 54 -2.73 -2.75 -2.93
C ASP A 54 -3.73 -2.93 -1.78
N GLU A 55 -3.94 -1.91 -0.95
CA GLU A 55 -4.93 -1.94 0.13
C GLU A 55 -6.36 -2.20 -0.41
N ARG A 56 -6.74 -1.57 -1.53
CA ARG A 56 -8.05 -1.79 -2.16
C ARG A 56 -8.18 -3.19 -2.75
N ILE A 57 -7.14 -3.68 -3.41
CA ILE A 57 -7.11 -5.02 -3.97
C ILE A 57 -7.19 -6.06 -2.85
N TYR A 58 -6.42 -5.91 -1.76
CA TYR A 58 -6.48 -6.85 -0.64
C TYR A 58 -7.80 -6.78 0.12
N ALA A 59 -8.40 -5.61 0.28
CA ALA A 59 -9.73 -5.49 0.87
C ALA A 59 -10.78 -6.23 0.03
N TYR A 60 -10.74 -6.08 -1.30
CA TYR A 60 -11.61 -6.81 -2.22
C TYR A 60 -11.39 -8.33 -2.10
N ARG A 61 -10.13 -8.80 -2.15
CA ARG A 61 -9.81 -10.22 -2.01
C ARG A 61 -10.25 -10.80 -0.66
N ALA A 62 -10.07 -10.05 0.42
CA ALA A 62 -10.51 -10.44 1.76
C ALA A 62 -12.04 -10.62 1.81
N LEU A 63 -12.80 -9.74 1.16
CA LEU A 63 -14.24 -9.89 1.01
C LEU A 63 -14.61 -11.17 0.23
N CYS A 64 -13.99 -11.40 -0.93
CA CYS A 64 -14.22 -12.60 -1.73
C CYS A 64 -13.98 -13.89 -0.92
N PHE A 65 -12.87 -13.94 -0.16
CA PHE A 65 -12.56 -15.07 0.71
C PHE A 65 -13.60 -15.23 1.82
N ALA A 66 -14.01 -14.14 2.48
CA ALA A 66 -15.04 -14.17 3.52
C ALA A 66 -16.41 -14.64 2.98
N ARG A 67 -16.68 -14.47 1.68
CA ARG A 67 -17.89 -14.93 1.00
C ARG A 67 -17.73 -16.28 0.30
N ASN A 68 -16.58 -16.94 0.46
CA ASN A 68 -16.27 -18.23 -0.16
C ASN A 68 -16.50 -18.20 -1.68
N GLU A 69 -16.21 -17.07 -2.31
CA GLU A 69 -16.34 -16.91 -3.76
C GLU A 69 -15.45 -17.92 -4.49
N LYS A 70 -15.96 -18.43 -5.62
CA LYS A 70 -15.28 -19.46 -6.42
C LYS A 70 -14.61 -18.90 -7.68
N THR A 71 -14.95 -17.67 -8.05
CA THR A 71 -14.33 -16.97 -9.17
C THR A 71 -12.84 -16.75 -8.88
N PRO A 72 -11.93 -17.07 -9.82
CA PRO A 72 -10.53 -16.73 -9.68
C PRO A 72 -10.35 -15.23 -9.45
N LEU A 73 -9.51 -14.88 -8.48
CA LEU A 73 -9.20 -13.48 -8.20
C LEU A 73 -8.34 -12.92 -9.34
N PRO A 74 -8.63 -11.70 -9.83
CA PRO A 74 -7.79 -11.07 -10.85
C PRO A 74 -6.37 -10.84 -10.31
N GLY A 75 -5.39 -11.17 -11.13
CA GLY A 75 -4.02 -10.67 -10.98
C GLY A 75 -3.96 -9.18 -11.32
N PHE A 76 -2.83 -8.55 -10.99
CA PHE A 76 -2.53 -7.20 -11.44
C PHE A 76 -1.00 -7.05 -11.56
N GLU A 77 -0.56 -6.24 -12.52
CA GLU A 77 0.84 -5.90 -12.72
C GLU A 77 1.08 -4.49 -12.19
N GLN A 78 1.97 -4.36 -11.20
CA GLN A 78 2.19 -3.11 -10.47
C GLN A 78 2.68 -1.96 -11.37
N ASP A 79 3.53 -2.25 -12.36
CA ASP A 79 4.10 -1.23 -13.23
C ASP A 79 3.05 -0.65 -14.20
N ASP A 80 2.07 -1.47 -14.60
CA ASP A 80 0.94 -1.03 -15.43
C ASP A 80 0.02 -0.08 -14.66
N TYR A 81 -0.17 -0.32 -13.35
CA TYR A 81 -0.96 0.54 -12.47
C TYR A 81 -0.28 1.89 -12.23
N VAL A 82 1.03 1.88 -11.96
CA VAL A 82 1.78 3.11 -11.67
C VAL A 82 1.80 4.09 -12.85
N ALA A 83 1.65 3.61 -14.09
CA ALA A 83 1.53 4.47 -15.26
C ALA A 83 0.33 5.45 -15.22
N PHE A 84 -0.63 5.24 -14.32
CA PHE A 84 -1.83 6.07 -14.14
C PHE A 84 -1.88 6.82 -12.79
N SER A 85 -0.75 6.88 -12.06
CA SER A 85 -0.63 7.50 -10.72
C SER A 85 -0.36 9.01 -10.70
#